data_AF-A4NXH2-F1
#
_entry.id   AF-A4NXH2-F1
#
_cell.length_a   1.000
_cell.length_b   1.000
_cell.length_c   1.000
_cell.angle_alpha   90.00
_cell.angle_beta   90.00
_cell.angle_gamma   90.00
#
_symmetry.space_group_name_H-M   'P 1'
#
loop_
_entity.id
_entity.type
_entity.pdbx_description
1 polymer ?
#
loop_
_entity_poly.entity_id
_entity_poly.type
_entity_poly.pdbx_seq_one_letter_code
_entity_poly.pdbx_strand_id
1 'polypeptide(L)'
;MLTNVLVTGIHNEDTIEQYRINGIRLGRLLYQGRWFDPQALMLRETAQRWVAKAITGTVTLELRRGNDFTILNTESPNLTYEAERLSMEKVEDAPFDPIDRIGQLTMRNLDVSDTRGKLGIYAQTGLLNAVKDSVLPQLGKK
;
A
#
# COMPACT_ATOMS: atom_id res chain seq x y z
N MET A 1 10.31 10.69 0.59
CA MET A 1 9.30 9.62 0.75
C MET A 1 9.94 8.23 0.93
N LEU A 2 11.21 8.12 1.36
CA LEU A 2 12.05 6.96 1.01
C LEU A 2 12.84 6.27 2.14
N THR A 3 12.49 6.42 3.43
CA THR A 3 13.30 5.84 4.53
C THR A 3 12.58 4.88 5.47
N ASN A 4 11.35 4.45 5.15
CA ASN A 4 10.54 3.65 6.08
C ASN A 4 10.54 2.15 5.77
N VAL A 5 11.71 1.57 5.48
CA VAL A 5 11.84 0.13 5.14
C VAL A 5 11.32 -0.76 6.28
N LEU A 6 11.60 -0.38 7.54
CA LEU A 6 11.05 -1.08 8.70
C LEU A 6 9.53 -0.98 8.77
N VAL A 7 8.93 0.18 8.47
CA VAL A 7 7.47 0.31 8.48
C VAL A 7 6.86 -0.58 7.39
N THR A 8 7.46 -0.62 6.20
CA THR A 8 6.97 -1.45 5.09
C THR A 8 7.18 -2.95 5.29
N GLY A 9 8.18 -3.36 6.08
CA GLY A 9 8.44 -4.76 6.40
C GLY A 9 7.69 -5.29 7.62
N ILE A 10 7.14 -4.41 8.46
CA ILE A 10 6.45 -4.76 9.71
C ILE A 10 4.94 -4.63 9.57
N HIS A 11 4.44 -3.52 9.02
CA HIS A 11 3.02 -3.20 9.00
C HIS A 11 2.33 -3.65 7.71
N ASN A 12 1.03 -3.96 7.82
CA ASN A 12 0.19 -4.28 6.66
C ASN A 12 -0.18 -3.04 5.83
N GLU A 13 -0.78 -3.27 4.67
CA GLU A 13 -1.11 -2.22 3.69
C GLU A 13 -2.02 -1.12 4.28
N ASP A 14 -3.12 -1.49 4.93
CA ASP A 14 -4.08 -0.54 5.52
C ASP A 14 -3.44 0.33 6.62
N THR A 15 -2.56 -0.25 7.44
CA THR A 15 -1.85 0.50 8.49
C THR A 15 -0.87 1.50 7.86
N ILE A 16 -0.18 1.13 6.79
CA ILE A 16 0.74 2.01 6.06
C ILE A 16 -0.04 3.13 5.36
N GLU A 17 -1.21 2.82 4.77
CA GLU A 17 -2.09 3.81 4.15
C GLU A 17 -2.52 4.87 5.18
N GLN A 18 -3.08 4.43 6.31
CA GLN A 18 -3.52 5.33 7.37
C GLN A 18 -2.36 6.17 7.91
N TYR A 19 -1.19 5.57 8.13
CA TYR A 19 0.00 6.28 8.56
C TYR A 19 0.38 7.41 7.59
N ARG A 20 0.38 7.15 6.27
CA ARG A 20 0.73 8.14 5.26
C ARG A 20 -0.32 9.26 5.16
N ILE A 21 -1.61 8.93 5.13
CA ILE A 21 -2.69 9.91 5.08
C ILE A 21 -2.68 10.81 6.32
N ASN A 22 -2.54 10.21 7.51
CA ASN A 22 -2.47 10.94 8.77
C ASN A 22 -1.22 11.81 8.84
N GLY A 23 -0.08 11.36 8.32
CA GLY A 23 1.15 12.13 8.24
C GLY A 23 1.00 13.41 7.39
N ILE A 24 0.35 13.33 6.23
CA ILE A 24 0.10 14.51 5.37
C ILE A 24 -0.81 15.52 6.09
N ARG A 25 -1.90 15.04 6.71
CA ARG A 25 -2.84 15.89 7.47
C ARG A 25 -2.17 16.54 8.68
N LEU A 26 -1.38 15.77 9.42
CA LEU A 26 -0.62 16.26 10.57
C LEU A 26 0.44 17.28 10.15
N GLY A 27 1.11 17.08 9.01
CA GLY A 27 2.06 18.04 8.46
C GLY A 27 1.42 19.39 8.14
N ARG A 28 0.20 19.40 7.59
CA ARG A 28 -0.57 20.64 7.38
C ARG A 28 -0.91 21.34 8.70
N LEU A 29 -1.37 20.60 9.71
CA LEU A 29 -1.68 21.15 11.04
C LEU A 29 -0.43 21.73 11.72
N LEU A 30 0.70 21.04 11.61
CA LEU A 30 1.99 21.51 12.11
C LEU A 30 2.38 22.84 11.45
N TYR A 31 2.27 22.93 10.13
CA TYR A 31 2.59 24.16 9.38
C TYR A 31 1.70 25.35 9.76
N GLN A 32 0.45 25.08 10.16
CA GLN A 32 -0.49 26.10 10.65
C GLN A 32 -0.23 26.51 12.11
N GLY A 33 0.79 25.97 12.78
CA GLY A 33 1.07 26.23 14.21
C GLY A 33 0.16 25.45 15.18
N ARG A 34 -0.63 24.48 14.69
CA ARG A 34 -1.65 23.75 15.46
C ARG A 34 -1.13 22.43 16.02
N TRP A 35 0.12 22.39 16.48
CA TRP A 35 0.77 21.13 16.89
C TRP A 35 0.18 20.51 18.17
N PHE A 36 -0.43 21.34 19.02
CA PHE A 36 -1.02 20.93 20.30
C PHE A 36 -2.55 20.98 20.30
N ASP A 37 -3.17 21.37 19.18
CA ASP A 37 -4.62 21.27 19.04
C ASP A 37 -5.05 19.79 19.12
N PRO A 38 -6.26 19.49 19.64
CA PRO A 38 -6.73 18.11 19.84
C PRO A 38 -6.61 17.22 18.60
N GLN A 39 -6.92 17.75 17.42
CA GLN A 39 -6.82 17.02 16.15
C GLN A 39 -5.39 16.61 15.80
N ALA A 40 -4.37 17.42 16.16
CA ALA A 40 -2.97 17.06 15.95
C ALA A 40 -2.52 16.00 16.97
N LEU A 41 -3.00 16.10 18.22
CA LEU A 41 -2.72 15.12 19.26
C LEU A 41 -3.24 13.73 18.90
N MET A 42 -4.48 13.62 18.40
CA MET A 42 -5.08 12.35 17.99
C MET A 42 -4.26 11.65 16.89
N LEU A 43 -3.88 12.40 15.84
CA LEU A 43 -3.09 11.86 14.73
C LEU A 43 -1.68 11.45 15.17
N ARG A 44 -1.04 12.27 16.01
CA ARG A 44 0.31 12.01 16.52
C ARG A 44 0.33 10.79 17.44
N GLU A 45 -0.61 10.70 18.38
CA GLU A 45 -0.71 9.59 19.32
C GLU A 45 -0.95 8.26 18.61
N THR A 46 -1.80 8.26 17.57
CA THR A 46 -2.07 7.06 16.76
C THR A 46 -0.78 6.53 16.13
N ALA A 47 0.01 7.41 15.51
CA ALA A 47 1.28 7.03 14.91
C ALA A 47 2.33 6.60 15.96
N GLN A 48 2.42 7.31 17.09
CA GLN A 48 3.39 6.98 18.15
C GLN A 48 3.08 5.65 18.84
N ARG A 49 1.81 5.31 19.04
CA ARG A 49 1.42 4.08 19.74
C ARG A 49 1.39 2.87 18.82
N TRP A 50 0.68 2.95 17.70
CA TRP A 50 0.38 1.77 16.89
C TRP A 50 1.41 1.52 15.79
N VAL A 51 2.03 2.57 15.26
CA VAL A 51 3.06 2.43 14.24
C VAL A 51 4.43 2.31 14.91
N ALA A 52 4.84 3.34 15.67
CA ALA A 52 6.21 3.46 16.14
C ALA A 52 6.63 2.40 17.18
N LYS A 53 5.73 1.96 18.07
CA LYS A 53 6.08 0.95 19.09
C LYS A 53 6.46 -0.42 18.51
N ALA A 54 5.96 -0.75 17.32
CA ALA A 54 6.31 -2.00 16.64
C ALA A 54 7.65 -1.89 15.88
N ILE A 55 8.19 -0.68 15.69
CA ILE A 55 9.43 -0.45 14.94
C ILE A 55 10.63 -0.70 15.86
N THR A 56 11.13 -1.93 15.80
CA THR A 56 12.38 -2.36 16.43
C THR A 56 13.20 -3.09 15.39
N GLY A 57 14.43 -2.64 15.11
CA GLY A 57 15.26 -3.26 14.10
C GLY A 57 16.39 -2.36 13.61
N THR A 58 17.15 -2.85 12.65
CA THR A 58 18.31 -2.19 12.04
C THR A 58 18.15 -2.16 10.53
N VAL A 59 18.60 -1.06 9.91
CA VAL A 59 18.69 -0.92 8.45
C VAL A 59 20.11 -0.49 8.13
N THR A 60 20.78 -1.27 7.28
CA THR A 60 22.14 -0.96 6.83
C THR A 60 22.05 -0.21 5.50
N LEU A 61 22.69 0.97 5.43
CA LEU A 61 22.65 1.86 4.27
C LEU A 61 24.07 2.14 3.77
N GLU A 62 24.24 2.17 2.45
CA GLU A 62 25.42 2.76 1.79
C GLU A 62 25.06 4.18 1.35
N LEU A 63 25.82 5.17 1.81
CA LEU A 63 25.59 6.58 1.47
C LEU A 63 26.59 7.05 0.41
N ARG A 64 26.10 7.79 -0.59
CA ARG A 64 26.92 8.38 -1.65
C ARG A 64 26.79 9.90 -1.63
N ARG A 65 26.19 10.54 -2.64
CA ARG A 65 26.07 12.01 -2.74
C ARG A 65 24.62 12.48 -2.70
N GLY A 66 24.32 13.42 -1.81
CA GLY A 66 22.97 13.96 -1.67
C GLY A 66 21.98 12.88 -1.27
N ASN A 67 20.93 12.67 -2.08
CA ASN A 67 19.91 11.64 -1.87
C ASN A 67 20.27 10.29 -2.53
N ASP A 68 21.50 10.12 -2.99
CA ASP A 68 21.98 8.86 -3.54
C ASP A 68 22.44 7.93 -2.40
N PHE A 69 21.70 6.84 -2.20
CA PHE A 69 21.97 5.80 -1.21
C PHE A 69 21.46 4.44 -1.69
N THR A 70 21.99 3.36 -1.11
CA THR A 70 21.50 1.99 -1.32
C THR A 70 21.16 1.35 0.03
N ILE A 71 20.03 0.65 0.12
CA ILE A 71 19.71 -0.19 1.28
C ILE A 71 20.41 -1.53 1.09
N LEU A 72 21.31 -1.86 2.01
CA LEU A 72 22.11 -3.09 1.96
C LEU A 72 21.45 -4.24 2.72
N ASN A 73 20.87 -3.96 3.88
CA ASN A 73 20.25 -4.97 4.73
C ASN A 73 19.14 -4.36 5.60
N THR A 74 18.18 -5.18 6.03
CA THR A 74 17.12 -4.81 6.96
C THR A 74 16.81 -6.00 7.87
N GLU A 75 16.96 -5.80 9.16
CA GLU A 75 16.73 -6.82 10.18
C GLU A 75 15.77 -6.29 11.23
N SER A 76 14.78 -7.09 11.60
CA SER A 76 13.86 -6.77 12.69
C SER A 76 13.21 -8.06 13.19
N PRO A 77 13.07 -8.23 14.52
CA PRO A 77 12.32 -9.35 15.08
C PRO A 77 10.80 -9.27 14.80
N ASN A 78 10.32 -8.10 14.34
CA ASN A 78 8.91 -7.83 14.10
C ASN A 78 8.55 -7.82 12.61
N LEU A 79 9.45 -8.27 11.72
CA LEU A 79 9.12 -8.37 10.30
C LEU A 79 7.96 -9.34 10.10
N THR A 80 6.95 -8.89 9.35
CA THR A 80 5.89 -9.78 8.84
C THR A 80 6.27 -10.34 7.47
N TYR A 81 7.32 -9.78 6.85
CA TYR A 81 7.98 -10.37 5.70
C TYR A 81 8.75 -11.62 6.11
N GLU A 82 8.19 -12.78 5.78
CA GLU A 82 8.80 -14.09 6.01
C GLU A 82 8.67 -14.91 4.73
N ALA A 83 9.77 -15.04 3.97
CA ALA A 83 9.75 -15.70 2.66
C ALA A 83 9.46 -17.21 2.80
N GLU A 84 9.94 -17.85 3.87
CA GLU A 84 9.71 -19.27 4.12
C GLU A 84 8.21 -19.61 4.24
N ARG A 85 7.38 -18.70 4.76
CA ARG A 85 5.93 -18.92 4.90
C ARG A 85 5.19 -19.03 3.57
N LEU A 86 5.78 -18.53 2.49
CA LEU A 86 5.23 -18.59 1.14
C LEU A 86 5.94 -19.63 0.27
N SER A 87 6.83 -20.43 0.86
CA SER A 87 7.51 -21.50 0.13
C SER A 87 6.52 -22.57 -0.33
N MET A 88 6.70 -23.02 -1.56
CA MET A 88 5.91 -24.09 -2.19
C MET A 88 6.72 -25.36 -2.39
N GLU A 89 7.94 -25.43 -1.84
CA GLU A 89 8.85 -26.56 -2.05
C GLU A 89 8.39 -27.85 -1.35
N LYS A 90 7.72 -27.72 -0.20
CA LYS A 90 7.13 -28.84 0.54
C LYS A 90 5.63 -28.63 0.67
N VAL A 91 4.86 -29.51 0.05
CA VAL A 91 3.40 -29.39 -0.08
C VAL A 91 2.68 -29.53 1.26
N GLU A 92 3.24 -30.27 2.22
CA GLU A 92 2.64 -30.49 3.54
C GLU A 92 2.55 -29.20 4.40
N ASP A 93 3.44 -28.24 4.17
CA ASP A 93 3.51 -26.97 4.90
C ASP A 93 3.00 -25.79 4.06
N ALA A 94 2.44 -26.04 2.87
CA ALA A 94 2.04 -24.98 1.96
C ALA A 94 0.84 -24.19 2.52
N PRO A 95 0.88 -22.84 2.50
CA PRO A 95 -0.19 -22.01 3.06
C PRO A 95 -1.49 -22.01 2.22
N PHE A 96 -1.42 -22.41 0.96
CA PHE A 96 -2.56 -22.51 0.04
C PHE A 96 -2.23 -23.42 -1.15
N ASP A 97 -3.25 -24.09 -1.69
CA ASP A 97 -3.15 -24.87 -2.90
C ASP A 97 -3.46 -24.03 -4.15
N PRO A 98 -3.03 -24.46 -5.36
CA PRO A 98 -3.39 -23.78 -6.61
C PRO A 98 -4.91 -23.60 -6.79
N ILE A 99 -5.71 -24.54 -6.28
CA ILE A 99 -7.17 -24.48 -6.39
C ILE A 99 -7.79 -23.37 -5.52
N ASP A 100 -7.19 -23.05 -4.38
CA ASP A 100 -7.64 -21.96 -3.51
C ASP A 100 -7.48 -20.62 -4.22
N ARG A 101 -6.40 -20.46 -5.00
CA ARG A 101 -6.19 -19.26 -5.80
C ARG A 101 -7.22 -19.13 -6.92
N ILE A 102 -7.63 -20.24 -7.55
CA ILE A 102 -8.74 -20.24 -8.52
C ILE A 102 -10.04 -19.79 -7.84
N GLY A 103 -10.35 -20.34 -6.66
CA GLY A 103 -11.51 -19.91 -5.86
C GLY A 103 -11.48 -18.42 -5.51
N GLN A 104 -10.32 -17.88 -5.17
CA GLN A 104 -10.15 -16.45 -4.92
C GLN A 104 -10.44 -15.59 -6.17
N LEU A 105 -10.04 -16.04 -7.35
CA LEU A 105 -10.30 -15.35 -8.62
C LEU A 105 -11.78 -15.41 -9.01
N THR A 106 -12.48 -16.52 -8.78
CA THR A 106 -13.89 -16.66 -9.16
C THR A 106 -14.78 -15.70 -8.37
N MET A 107 -14.45 -15.41 -7.12
CA MET A 107 -15.18 -14.43 -6.29
C MET A 107 -15.15 -13.00 -6.85
N ARG A 108 -14.23 -12.69 -7.78
CA ARG A 108 -14.14 -11.36 -8.44
C ARG A 108 -15.03 -11.22 -9.67
N ASN A 109 -15.62 -12.30 -10.17
CA ASN A 109 -16.34 -12.28 -11.46
C ASN A 109 -17.55 -11.32 -11.49
N LEU A 110 -18.30 -11.22 -10.41
CA LEU A 110 -19.47 -10.33 -10.33
C LEU A 110 -19.05 -8.86 -10.44
N ASP A 111 -18.07 -8.45 -9.63
CA ASP A 111 -17.52 -7.09 -9.63
C ASP A 111 -16.87 -6.72 -10.98
N VAL A 112 -16.20 -7.68 -11.63
CA VAL A 112 -15.65 -7.50 -12.98
C VAL A 112 -16.76 -7.27 -14.03
N SER A 113 -17.86 -8.04 -13.95
CA SER A 113 -19.01 -7.87 -14.83
C SER A 113 -19.68 -6.50 -14.63
N ASP A 114 -19.88 -6.10 -13.38
CA ASP A 114 -20.46 -4.81 -13.02
C ASP A 114 -19.59 -3.65 -13.50
N THR A 115 -18.27 -3.74 -13.30
CA THR A 115 -17.29 -2.76 -13.78
C THR A 115 -17.33 -2.65 -15.30
N ARG A 116 -17.44 -3.77 -16.04
CA ARG A 116 -17.61 -3.77 -17.50
C ARG A 116 -18.90 -3.05 -17.91
N GLY A 117 -20.00 -3.27 -17.18
CA GLY A 117 -21.25 -2.54 -17.36
C GLY A 117 -21.08 -1.02 -17.15
N LYS A 118 -20.34 -0.61 -16.10
CA LYS A 118 -20.04 0.81 -15.84
C LYS A 118 -19.26 1.45 -16.97
N LEU A 119 -18.27 0.77 -17.55
CA LEU A 119 -17.53 1.30 -18.70
C LEU A 119 -18.46 1.58 -19.90
N GLY A 120 -19.46 0.73 -20.13
CA GLY A 120 -20.50 0.96 -21.14
C GLY A 120 -21.35 2.21 -20.84
N ILE A 121 -21.77 2.39 -19.58
CA ILE A 121 -22.52 3.57 -19.14
C ILE A 121 -21.67 4.85 -19.31
N TYR A 122 -20.40 4.81 -18.94
CA TYR A 122 -19.49 5.95 -19.12
C TYR A 122 -19.26 6.30 -20.60
N ALA A 123 -19.25 5.30 -21.48
CA ALA A 123 -19.20 5.55 -22.92
C ALA A 123 -20.48 6.20 -23.46
N GLN A 124 -21.67 5.71 -23.04
CA GLN A 124 -22.96 6.25 -23.47
C GLN A 124 -23.18 7.69 -22.98
N THR A 125 -22.69 8.02 -21.78
CA THR A 125 -22.78 9.36 -21.19
C THR A 125 -21.72 10.33 -21.73
N GLY A 126 -20.84 9.89 -22.64
CA GLY A 126 -19.81 10.72 -23.26
C GLY A 126 -18.58 10.99 -22.38
N LEU A 127 -18.43 10.29 -21.25
CA LEU A 127 -17.26 10.38 -20.38
C LEU A 127 -16.06 9.60 -20.93
N LEU A 128 -16.33 8.48 -21.62
CA LEU A 128 -15.32 7.66 -22.27
C LEU A 128 -15.57 7.57 -23.77
N ASN A 129 -14.49 7.57 -24.56
CA ASN A 129 -14.52 7.45 -26.01
C ASN A 129 -14.06 6.07 -26.44
N ALA A 130 -14.75 5.48 -27.41
CA ALA A 130 -14.26 4.29 -28.11
C ALA A 130 -13.15 4.72 -29.09
N VAL A 131 -11.92 4.24 -28.85
CA VAL A 131 -10.76 4.51 -29.71
C VAL A 131 -10.49 3.29 -30.57
N LYS A 132 -10.27 3.51 -31.87
CA LYS A 132 -10.21 2.46 -32.91
C LYS A 132 -9.15 1.37 -32.66
N ASP A 133 -8.13 1.66 -31.85
CA ASP A 133 -7.03 0.76 -31.51
C ASP A 133 -6.97 0.39 -30.02
N SER A 134 -8.00 0.70 -29.23
CA SER A 134 -8.03 0.38 -27.80
C SER A 134 -9.06 -0.68 -27.44
N VAL A 135 -8.61 -1.68 -26.68
CA VAL A 135 -9.45 -2.76 -26.16
C VAL A 135 -10.45 -2.26 -25.11
N LEU A 136 -10.19 -1.12 -24.47
CA LEU A 136 -11.06 -0.49 -23.47
C LEU A 136 -11.40 0.96 -23.86
N PRO A 137 -12.57 1.48 -23.46
CA PRO A 137 -12.91 2.89 -23.63
C PRO A 137 -11.89 3.79 -22.92
N GLN A 138 -11.47 4.87 -23.57
CA GLN A 138 -10.45 5.77 -23.06
C GLN A 138 -11.06 7.09 -22.57
N LEU A 139 -10.38 7.75 -21.63
CA LEU A 139 -10.68 9.13 -21.29
C LEU A 139 -10.51 10.00 -22.54
N GLY A 140 -11.49 10.87 -22.80
CA GLY A 140 -11.35 11.89 -23.83
C GLY A 140 -10.13 12.76 -23.54
N LYS A 141 -9.35 13.09 -24.58
CA LYS A 141 -8.36 14.16 -24.45
C LYS A 141 -9.11 15.47 -24.17
N LYS A 142 -8.70 16.18 -23.12
CA LYS A 142 -9.09 17.58 -22.94
C LYS A 142 -8.60 18.42 -24.10
#